data_AF-A0AAN6Z2W2-F1
#
_entry.id   AF-A0AAN6Z2W2-F1
#
_cell.length_a   1.000
_cell.length_b   1.000
_cell.length_c   1.000
_cell.angle_alpha   90.00
_cell.angle_beta   90.00
_cell.angle_gamma   90.00
#
_symmetry.space_group_name_H-M   'P 1'
#
loop_
_entity.id
_entity.type
_entity.pdbx_description
1 polymer ?
#
loop_
_entity_poly.entity_id
_entity_poly.type
_entity_poly.pdbx_seq_one_letter_code
_entity_poly.pdbx_strand_id
1 'polypeptide(L)'
;MRWLLDKPTAACYALSVLLQTAVASPVQPNPVIDLLPRQTITPGGKPCGQNNATNRGCWKNNWNISTDYEFTTPPAFNTRTVYQFPGPTIEADWGDYIIVNVYNDMQDNGTSIHWHGIRQFGESNQDGANGVTECPIPPGHMKRYDFHVTQYGTSWYHSHYSAQYGNGVVGALIVRGPASANYDIDLGPYMITDYYHETADRLHLRAEKVSNGPPPDSDNVLFRGKNINPLGPGGAYDRLTLTPGKKHLIRLINPSVDNSFTVSLVGHTFTVIATDLVPITPVVRSKLFMGVGQRYDVIVEANQPVANYWFNATLEATNSCGRSRNPYPAAIWSYAGASTTALPTNRGTPVTATCNGETGFSPIVKRTLSASQFQLNPNSTLPVSLAFPTHPDRGQVFEWRVKNTPISVEWEHPVLEYILEGNYSFPAAINLVDVPQADVWTFWVIQNGFTLPHPIHLHGHDFLVLGMGSGTFNAATMTNQLNFNNPVRRDVEQMPGGGWLVIAFRTDNPGCWLMHCHIAWHVGMGLGIQFLERKAEIPDLMHLDQMVPNCDAWRAYWPTNPYRPRVDSGLKKRMMMEGMGVARETWEPAVRRIG
;
A
#
# COMPACT_ATOMS: atom_id res chain seq x y z
N MET A 1 42.95 13.58 14.52
CA MET A 1 43.24 13.57 13.07
C MET A 1 42.18 12.65 12.46
N ARG A 2 41.08 13.09 11.83
CA ARG A 2 40.82 14.07 10.74
C ARG A 2 41.19 13.51 9.34
N TRP A 3 40.14 13.24 8.54
CA TRP A 3 40.10 12.79 7.12
C TRP A 3 40.57 11.35 6.85
N LEU A 4 39.97 10.54 5.95
CA LEU A 4 38.81 10.69 5.04
C LEU A 4 37.71 9.61 5.40
N LEU A 5 36.46 9.52 4.90
CA LEU A 5 35.65 10.10 3.80
C LEU A 5 35.85 9.60 2.34
N ASP A 6 35.09 8.58 1.90
CA ASP A 6 34.05 8.78 0.87
C ASP A 6 33.16 7.55 0.54
N LYS A 7 31.96 7.82 -0.04
CA LYS A 7 30.94 6.91 -0.62
C LYS A 7 30.08 6.02 0.30
N PRO A 8 28.81 6.42 0.52
CA PRO A 8 27.67 5.51 0.68
C PRO A 8 26.86 5.45 -0.64
N THR A 9 26.97 4.36 -1.40
CA THR A 9 26.04 4.08 -2.52
C THR A 9 24.75 3.44 -2.00
N ALA A 10 23.89 4.26 -1.40
CA ALA A 10 22.53 3.90 -0.98
C ALA A 10 21.63 5.14 -1.05
N ALA A 11 21.41 5.65 -2.27
CA ALA A 11 20.46 6.73 -2.49
C ALA A 11 19.03 6.18 -2.50
N CYS A 12 18.33 6.30 -1.38
CA CYS A 12 16.86 6.23 -1.37
C CYS A 12 16.32 7.49 -2.04
N TYR A 13 16.00 7.40 -3.32
CA TYR A 13 15.29 8.46 -4.04
C TYR A 13 13.81 8.40 -3.65
N ALA A 14 13.28 9.50 -3.09
CA ALA A 14 11.93 9.57 -2.57
C ALA A 14 11.13 10.71 -3.23
N LEU A 15 9.85 10.41 -3.46
CA LEU A 15 8.82 11.26 -4.05
C LEU A 15 8.57 12.53 -3.20
N SER A 16 8.35 13.69 -3.84
CA SER A 16 7.84 14.88 -3.15
C SER A 16 6.31 15.00 -3.29
N VAL A 17 5.61 15.09 -2.16
CA VAL A 17 4.14 15.26 -2.11
C VAL A 17 3.83 16.63 -1.51
N LEU A 18 3.18 17.48 -2.31
CA LEU A 18 2.74 18.82 -1.91
C LEU A 18 1.22 18.81 -1.68
N LEU A 19 0.83 18.80 -0.41
CA LEU A 19 -0.55 18.97 0.04
C LEU A 19 -0.90 20.47 0.12
N GLN A 20 -1.95 20.88 -0.60
CA GLN A 20 -2.67 22.13 -0.35
C GLN A 20 -4.08 21.76 0.11
N THR A 21 -4.37 21.97 1.39
CA THR A 21 -5.73 21.79 1.94
C THR A 21 -6.55 23.03 1.62
N ALA A 22 -7.48 22.92 0.67
CA ALA A 22 -8.45 23.96 0.37
C ALA A 22 -9.60 23.93 1.39
N VAL A 23 -9.92 25.07 1.99
CA VAL A 23 -11.12 25.22 2.83
C VAL A 23 -12.34 25.39 1.92
N ALA A 24 -13.42 24.67 2.20
CA ALA A 24 -14.61 24.65 1.34
C ALA A 24 -15.28 26.03 1.20
N SER A 25 -15.63 26.38 -0.05
CA SER A 25 -16.59 27.46 -0.37
C SER A 25 -17.24 27.20 -1.74
N PRO A 26 -18.52 27.53 -1.96
CA PRO A 26 -19.25 27.06 -3.14
C PRO A 26 -19.20 28.05 -4.33
N VAL A 27 -18.36 27.79 -5.34
CA VAL A 27 -18.43 28.48 -6.64
C VAL A 27 -18.16 27.50 -7.79
N GLN A 28 -18.94 27.62 -8.87
CA GLN A 28 -18.83 26.81 -10.10
C GLN A 28 -17.57 27.16 -10.94
N PRO A 29 -17.05 26.23 -11.77
CA PRO A 29 -15.77 26.38 -12.48
C PRO A 29 -15.87 27.24 -13.75
N ASN A 30 -14.73 27.76 -14.25
CA ASN A 30 -14.39 28.18 -15.65
C ASN A 30 -12.98 28.90 -15.69
N PRO A 31 -12.37 29.34 -16.84
CA PRO A 31 -11.29 28.56 -17.48
C PRO A 31 -9.99 29.34 -17.87
N VAL A 32 -8.94 28.61 -18.34
CA VAL A 32 -7.91 29.01 -19.35
C VAL A 32 -6.90 30.17 -19.07
N ILE A 33 -5.59 29.81 -19.02
CA ILE A 33 -4.30 30.42 -19.54
C ILE A 33 -4.25 31.95 -19.95
N ASP A 34 -3.16 32.76 -19.88
CA ASP A 34 -1.68 32.55 -19.92
C ASP A 34 -0.82 33.87 -19.66
N LEU A 35 0.53 33.79 -19.77
CA LEU A 35 1.53 34.80 -20.28
C LEU A 35 2.35 35.79 -19.38
N LEU A 36 3.70 35.59 -19.37
CA LEU A 36 4.84 36.57 -19.44
C LEU A 36 5.40 37.26 -18.11
N PRO A 37 6.47 38.12 -18.10
CA PRO A 37 7.78 37.74 -17.50
C PRO A 37 8.61 38.85 -16.74
N ARG A 38 9.01 38.70 -15.46
CA ARG A 38 9.86 39.71 -14.74
C ARG A 38 10.92 39.05 -13.84
N GLN A 39 12.21 39.28 -14.05
CA GLN A 39 13.08 40.43 -13.67
C GLN A 39 13.35 40.59 -12.17
N THR A 40 14.65 40.70 -11.82
CA THR A 40 15.22 40.69 -10.47
C THR A 40 15.40 42.09 -9.87
N ILE A 41 14.98 42.30 -8.61
CA ILE A 41 15.21 43.53 -7.83
C ILE A 41 15.65 43.17 -6.39
N THR A 42 16.50 44.00 -5.77
CA THR A 42 17.09 43.80 -4.44
C THR A 42 16.22 44.39 -3.30
N PRO A 43 16.19 43.81 -2.06
CA PRO A 43 15.16 44.15 -1.06
C PRO A 43 15.47 45.37 -0.17
N GLY A 44 14.43 46.11 0.23
CA GLY A 44 14.52 47.36 1.01
C GLY A 44 13.91 47.35 2.43
N GLY A 45 13.80 46.21 3.11
CA GLY A 45 13.24 46.13 4.48
C GLY A 45 14.18 46.61 5.59
N LYS A 46 13.64 46.92 6.78
CA LYS A 46 14.42 47.19 8.03
C LYS A 46 14.67 45.90 8.84
N PRO A 47 15.81 45.76 9.57
CA PRO A 47 16.08 44.61 10.42
C PRO A 47 15.08 44.45 11.58
N CYS A 48 14.64 43.23 11.88
CA CYS A 48 13.58 42.97 12.88
C CYS A 48 13.94 42.03 14.05
N GLY A 49 15.15 41.44 14.04
CA GLY A 49 15.62 40.50 15.09
C GLY A 49 15.53 39.01 14.70
N GLN A 50 15.30 38.14 15.67
CA GLN A 50 15.09 36.69 15.47
C GLN A 50 13.61 36.32 15.70
N ASN A 51 13.08 35.42 14.85
CA ASN A 51 11.78 34.80 15.09
C ASN A 51 11.84 33.90 16.34
N ASN A 52 11.00 34.17 17.33
CA ASN A 52 10.86 33.34 18.52
C ASN A 52 9.41 33.40 19.06
N ALA A 53 9.15 32.73 20.18
CA ALA A 53 7.81 32.62 20.76
C ALA A 53 7.11 33.96 21.05
N THR A 54 7.85 35.06 21.25
CA THR A 54 7.30 36.39 21.57
C THR A 54 7.50 37.44 20.46
N ASN A 55 8.26 37.13 19.40
CA ASN A 55 8.45 38.00 18.24
C ASN A 55 8.23 37.25 16.91
N ARG A 56 6.98 36.82 16.67
CA ARG A 56 6.61 36.05 15.46
C ARG A 56 6.48 36.90 14.19
N GLY A 57 6.33 38.22 14.32
CA GLY A 57 6.24 39.15 13.18
C GLY A 57 7.57 39.39 12.45
N CYS A 58 8.68 38.87 12.97
CA CYS A 58 10.00 38.92 12.33
C CYS A 58 10.40 37.55 11.78
N TRP A 59 11.09 37.48 10.63
CA TRP A 59 11.58 36.22 10.07
C TRP A 59 13.09 36.07 10.22
N LYS A 60 13.88 36.81 9.43
CA LYS A 60 15.35 36.78 9.44
C LYS A 60 15.91 38.04 8.77
N ASN A 61 16.98 38.62 9.32
CA ASN A 61 17.58 39.88 8.83
C ASN A 61 16.49 40.98 8.70
N ASN A 62 16.24 41.43 7.45
CA ASN A 62 15.34 42.52 7.10
C ASN A 62 13.95 42.04 6.64
N TRP A 63 13.69 40.72 6.69
CA TRP A 63 12.45 40.08 6.27
C TRP A 63 11.49 39.92 7.45
N ASN A 64 10.26 40.42 7.32
CA ASN A 64 9.27 40.51 8.40
C ASN A 64 7.83 40.43 7.83
N ILE A 65 6.82 40.46 8.71
CA ILE A 65 5.40 40.34 8.33
C ILE A 65 4.86 41.51 7.48
N SER A 66 5.62 42.59 7.34
CA SER A 66 5.35 43.72 6.43
C SER A 66 6.13 43.62 5.11
N THR A 67 6.84 42.51 4.86
CA THR A 67 7.40 42.21 3.54
C THR A 67 6.27 41.87 2.58
N ASP A 68 6.24 42.56 1.45
CA ASP A 68 5.43 42.18 0.29
C ASP A 68 5.93 40.84 -0.28
N TYR A 69 5.20 39.79 0.07
CA TYR A 69 5.52 38.40 -0.23
C TYR A 69 5.19 37.99 -1.67
N GLU A 70 4.49 38.84 -2.43
CA GLU A 70 4.15 38.60 -3.84
C GLU A 70 5.28 39.07 -4.78
N PHE A 71 6.10 40.04 -4.33
CA PHE A 71 7.16 40.64 -5.15
C PHE A 71 8.60 40.38 -4.69
N THR A 72 8.86 39.94 -3.46
CA THR A 72 10.24 39.70 -2.99
C THR A 72 10.38 38.46 -2.09
N THR A 73 11.34 37.58 -2.42
CA THR A 73 11.67 36.38 -1.65
C THR A 73 13.16 36.32 -1.25
N PRO A 74 13.51 35.76 -0.07
CA PRO A 74 14.91 35.53 0.31
C PRO A 74 15.59 34.51 -0.62
N PRO A 75 16.91 34.62 -0.88
CA PRO A 75 17.66 33.62 -1.64
C PRO A 75 17.50 32.22 -1.01
N ALA A 76 17.10 31.26 -1.85
CA ALA A 76 16.68 29.94 -1.39
C ALA A 76 17.81 29.15 -0.74
N PHE A 77 17.60 28.74 0.51
CA PHE A 77 18.24 27.57 1.09
C PHE A 77 17.18 26.72 1.79
N ASN A 78 17.13 25.45 1.38
CA ASN A 78 16.22 24.38 1.80
C ASN A 78 14.79 24.47 1.25
N THR A 79 14.55 23.66 0.22
CA THR A 79 13.31 22.90 0.05
C THR A 79 12.87 22.29 1.40
N ARG A 80 11.56 22.22 1.66
CA ARG A 80 11.03 21.27 2.66
C ARG A 80 11.02 19.88 2.04
N THR A 81 12.18 19.24 1.97
CA THR A 81 12.27 17.82 1.63
C THR A 81 11.79 17.00 2.82
N VAL A 82 10.64 16.35 2.71
CA VAL A 82 10.10 15.46 3.76
C VAL A 82 10.76 14.10 3.64
N TYR A 83 11.95 13.95 4.23
CA TYR A 83 12.61 12.66 4.41
C TYR A 83 11.92 11.87 5.53
N GLN A 84 10.77 11.25 5.23
CA GLN A 84 10.01 10.46 6.20
C GLN A 84 9.59 9.11 5.62
N PHE A 85 9.81 8.05 6.40
CA PHE A 85 9.21 6.73 6.18
C PHE A 85 8.45 6.31 7.47
N PRO A 86 7.16 5.95 7.39
CA PRO A 86 6.28 6.09 6.22
C PRO A 86 6.11 7.55 5.78
N GLY A 87 5.59 7.73 4.56
CA GLY A 87 5.22 9.04 4.01
C GLY A 87 4.18 9.78 4.86
N PRO A 88 3.88 11.06 4.51
CA PRO A 88 2.92 11.86 5.27
C PRO A 88 1.56 11.19 5.34
N THR A 89 0.89 11.26 6.49
CA THR A 89 -0.51 10.87 6.59
C THR A 89 -1.36 11.88 5.84
N ILE A 90 -2.18 11.40 4.91
CA ILE A 90 -3.25 12.19 4.30
C ILE A 90 -4.46 12.08 5.22
N GLU A 91 -5.04 13.21 5.61
CA GLU A 91 -6.24 13.26 6.43
C GLU A 91 -7.32 14.09 5.74
N ALA A 92 -8.55 13.56 5.73
CA ALA A 92 -9.76 14.21 5.23
C ALA A 92 -10.93 13.90 6.17
N ASP A 93 -12.06 14.61 6.02
CA ASP A 93 -13.34 14.24 6.61
C ASP A 93 -14.22 13.51 5.57
N TRP A 94 -15.18 12.71 6.04
CA TRP A 94 -16.09 11.95 5.17
C TRP A 94 -16.91 12.87 4.25
N GLY A 95 -16.80 12.68 2.94
CA GLY A 95 -17.44 13.51 1.92
C GLY A 95 -16.55 14.62 1.34
N ASP A 96 -15.29 14.75 1.79
CA ASP A 96 -14.32 15.65 1.16
C ASP A 96 -13.85 15.14 -0.21
N TYR A 97 -13.33 16.05 -1.02
CA TYR A 97 -12.46 15.73 -2.15
C TYR A 97 -10.99 15.77 -1.72
N ILE A 98 -10.24 14.72 -2.02
CA ILE A 98 -8.79 14.63 -1.80
C ILE A 98 -8.08 14.99 -3.11
N ILE A 99 -7.27 16.06 -3.04
CA ILE A 99 -6.44 16.54 -4.15
C ILE A 99 -4.97 16.30 -3.80
N VAL A 100 -4.26 15.49 -4.59
CA VAL A 100 -2.82 15.20 -4.36
C VAL A 100 -2.03 15.38 -5.65
N ASN A 101 -1.05 16.29 -5.61
CA ASN A 101 -0.06 16.44 -6.68
C ASN A 101 1.14 15.54 -6.37
N VAL A 102 1.37 14.54 -7.22
CA VAL A 102 2.42 13.52 -7.10
C VAL A 102 3.56 13.88 -8.06
N TYR A 103 4.69 14.38 -7.52
CA TYR A 103 5.87 14.77 -8.29
C TYR A 103 6.88 13.62 -8.31
N ASN A 104 7.14 13.05 -9.50
CA ASN A 104 8.08 11.96 -9.65
C ASN A 104 9.53 12.47 -9.82
N ASP A 105 10.18 12.74 -8.69
CA ASP A 105 11.60 13.13 -8.64
C ASP A 105 12.58 11.92 -8.68
N MET A 106 12.13 10.70 -8.97
CA MET A 106 13.01 9.53 -9.09
C MET A 106 13.77 9.53 -10.43
N GLN A 107 14.96 8.94 -10.44
CA GLN A 107 15.84 8.95 -11.61
C GLN A 107 15.30 8.14 -12.81
N ASP A 108 14.94 6.86 -12.61
CA ASP A 108 14.70 5.90 -13.70
C ASP A 108 13.37 5.12 -13.60
N ASN A 109 12.51 5.47 -12.64
CA ASN A 109 11.28 4.75 -12.37
C ASN A 109 10.08 5.64 -12.72
N GLY A 110 9.07 5.06 -13.37
CA GLY A 110 7.73 5.64 -13.31
C GLY A 110 7.17 5.53 -11.89
N THR A 111 6.03 6.15 -11.63
CA THR A 111 5.25 5.91 -10.41
C THR A 111 3.76 6.04 -10.68
N SER A 112 2.93 5.38 -9.89
CA SER A 112 1.48 5.59 -9.84
C SER A 112 1.07 5.36 -8.39
N ILE A 113 0.24 6.22 -7.81
CA ILE A 113 -0.13 6.14 -6.39
C ILE A 113 -1.55 5.62 -6.27
N HIS A 114 -1.69 4.39 -5.78
CA HIS A 114 -2.97 3.78 -5.51
C HIS A 114 -3.47 4.09 -4.09
N TRP A 115 -4.77 4.32 -3.98
CA TRP A 115 -5.48 4.78 -2.79
C TRP A 115 -6.21 3.59 -2.14
N HIS A 116 -5.47 2.75 -1.43
CA HIS A 116 -5.90 1.40 -1.10
C HIS A 116 -7.18 1.31 -0.26
N GLY A 117 -8.20 0.68 -0.84
CA GLY A 117 -9.55 0.53 -0.28
C GLY A 117 -10.48 1.73 -0.54
N ILE A 118 -9.98 2.86 -1.06
CA ILE A 118 -10.84 3.97 -1.51
C ILE A 118 -11.61 3.49 -2.74
N ARG A 119 -12.93 3.63 -2.68
CA ARG A 119 -13.85 3.08 -3.69
C ARG A 119 -13.71 3.69 -5.09
N GLN A 120 -13.17 4.90 -5.23
CA GLN A 120 -13.11 5.62 -6.51
C GLN A 120 -14.46 5.62 -7.25
N PHE A 121 -15.52 6.01 -6.53
CA PHE A 121 -16.90 5.79 -6.97
C PHE A 121 -17.27 6.70 -8.15
N GLY A 122 -17.32 6.13 -9.36
CA GLY A 122 -17.41 6.88 -10.61
C GLY A 122 -16.09 7.51 -11.08
N GLU A 123 -14.95 7.20 -10.43
CA GLU A 123 -13.68 7.91 -10.57
C GLU A 123 -12.50 6.93 -10.83
N SER A 124 -12.73 5.84 -11.57
CA SER A 124 -11.71 4.78 -11.82
C SER A 124 -10.40 5.33 -12.42
N ASN A 125 -10.45 6.41 -13.19
CA ASN A 125 -9.25 7.11 -13.73
C ASN A 125 -8.35 7.78 -12.64
N GLN A 126 -8.79 7.79 -11.38
CA GLN A 126 -8.05 8.27 -10.21
C GLN A 126 -7.45 7.14 -9.36
N ASP A 127 -7.73 5.87 -9.69
CA ASP A 127 -7.35 4.71 -8.88
C ASP A 127 -5.83 4.47 -8.73
N GLY A 128 -5.01 4.97 -9.65
CA GLY A 128 -3.55 4.88 -9.53
C GLY A 128 -2.93 3.53 -9.89
N ALA A 129 -3.65 2.66 -10.60
CA ALA A 129 -3.17 1.37 -11.06
C ALA A 129 -2.58 1.48 -12.48
N ASN A 130 -1.26 1.60 -12.60
CA ASN A 130 -0.65 1.77 -13.92
C ASN A 130 -0.86 0.56 -14.86
N GLY A 131 -1.09 0.84 -16.14
CA GLY A 131 -1.48 -0.17 -17.14
C GLY A 131 -2.91 -0.70 -16.99
N VAL A 132 -3.66 -0.20 -15.99
CA VAL A 132 -5.09 -0.46 -15.77
C VAL A 132 -5.86 0.85 -15.99
N THR A 133 -5.62 1.84 -15.14
CA THR A 133 -6.38 3.10 -15.09
C THR A 133 -5.58 4.33 -15.54
N GLU A 134 -4.25 4.20 -15.67
CA GLU A 134 -3.34 5.25 -16.12
C GLU A 134 -2.02 4.69 -16.66
N CYS A 135 -1.24 5.50 -17.37
CA CYS A 135 0.19 5.24 -17.56
C CYS A 135 0.99 5.68 -16.31
N PRO A 136 2.17 5.11 -16.03
CA PRO A 136 3.03 5.60 -14.96
C PRO A 136 3.45 7.06 -15.19
N ILE A 137 3.45 7.87 -14.13
CA ILE A 137 4.03 9.23 -14.14
C ILE A 137 5.55 9.09 -14.38
N PRO A 138 6.13 9.63 -15.46
CA PRO A 138 7.56 9.50 -15.72
C PRO A 138 8.42 10.40 -14.81
N PRO A 139 9.72 10.11 -14.66
CA PRO A 139 10.69 11.00 -14.02
C PRO A 139 10.59 12.47 -14.46
N GLY A 140 10.70 13.38 -13.50
CA GLY A 140 10.61 14.84 -13.70
C GLY A 140 9.21 15.36 -14.00
N HIS A 141 8.17 14.52 -13.97
CA HIS A 141 6.79 14.90 -14.26
C HIS A 141 5.90 14.80 -13.02
N MET A 142 4.67 15.30 -13.13
CA MET A 142 3.67 15.30 -12.07
C MET A 142 2.29 14.93 -12.62
N LYS A 143 1.53 14.14 -11.84
CA LYS A 143 0.07 13.98 -12.02
C LYS A 143 -0.64 14.50 -10.77
N ARG A 144 -1.77 15.16 -10.97
CA ARG A 144 -2.77 15.45 -9.93
C ARG A 144 -3.77 14.30 -9.89
N TYR A 145 -3.98 13.74 -8.71
CA TYR A 145 -5.15 12.93 -8.40
C TYR A 145 -6.19 13.80 -7.70
N ASP A 146 -7.46 13.57 -8.00
CA ASP A 146 -8.59 14.35 -7.50
C ASP A 146 -9.82 13.44 -7.39
N PHE A 147 -10.18 13.03 -6.16
CA PHE A 147 -11.19 12.00 -5.92
C PHE A 147 -11.99 12.21 -4.63
N HIS A 148 -13.22 11.71 -4.61
CA HIS A 148 -14.18 11.87 -3.52
C HIS A 148 -14.10 10.73 -2.49
N VAL A 149 -13.86 11.05 -1.22
CA VAL A 149 -13.87 10.06 -0.14
C VAL A 149 -15.28 9.77 0.38
N THR A 150 -15.96 8.87 -0.33
CA THR A 150 -17.30 8.36 0.01
C THR A 150 -17.35 7.36 1.18
N GLN A 151 -16.20 6.91 1.70
CA GLN A 151 -16.04 6.03 2.87
C GLN A 151 -15.36 6.78 4.03
N TYR A 152 -15.32 6.17 5.22
CA TYR A 152 -14.56 6.68 6.37
C TYR A 152 -13.91 5.54 7.16
N GLY A 153 -12.83 5.86 7.89
CA GLY A 153 -12.00 4.90 8.62
C GLY A 153 -10.52 4.98 8.19
N THR A 154 -9.86 3.82 8.19
CA THR A 154 -8.40 3.73 8.00
C THR A 154 -8.04 3.04 6.69
N SER A 155 -7.27 3.76 5.89
CA SER A 155 -6.73 3.38 4.59
C SER A 155 -5.24 3.74 4.55
N TRP A 156 -4.61 3.48 3.42
CA TRP A 156 -3.22 3.79 3.13
C TRP A 156 -3.07 4.02 1.64
N TYR A 157 -2.01 4.69 1.23
CA TYR A 157 -1.65 4.85 -0.17
C TYR A 157 -0.27 4.25 -0.41
N HIS A 158 -0.07 3.68 -1.60
CA HIS A 158 1.19 3.06 -1.97
C HIS A 158 1.44 3.17 -3.48
N SER A 159 2.70 3.08 -3.89
CA SER A 159 3.00 2.94 -5.31
C SER A 159 2.40 1.63 -5.85
N HIS A 160 1.69 1.72 -6.97
CA HIS A 160 1.30 0.57 -7.79
C HIS A 160 2.22 0.40 -9.02
N TYR A 161 3.16 1.34 -9.22
CA TYR A 161 4.32 1.08 -10.05
C TYR A 161 5.20 0.08 -9.37
N SER A 162 5.18 -1.11 -9.93
CA SER A 162 6.01 -2.19 -9.47
C SER A 162 5.80 -2.53 -7.97
N ALA A 163 6.81 -3.08 -7.30
CA ALA A 163 6.87 -3.08 -5.83
C ALA A 163 7.67 -1.89 -5.28
N GLN A 164 7.62 -0.74 -5.96
CA GLN A 164 8.30 0.46 -5.52
C GLN A 164 7.85 0.90 -4.11
N TYR A 165 6.65 0.52 -3.67
CA TYR A 165 6.22 0.75 -2.29
C TYR A 165 7.12 0.05 -1.25
N GLY A 166 7.72 -1.09 -1.60
CA GLY A 166 8.73 -1.77 -0.79
C GLY A 166 10.08 -1.03 -0.70
N ASN A 167 10.33 -0.06 -1.59
CA ASN A 167 11.44 0.89 -1.45
C ASN A 167 11.04 2.12 -0.59
N GLY A 168 9.82 2.20 -0.09
CA GLY A 168 9.34 3.24 0.83
C GLY A 168 8.28 4.20 0.29
N VAL A 169 7.78 4.01 -0.94
CA VAL A 169 6.71 4.85 -1.53
C VAL A 169 5.33 4.41 -0.99
N VAL A 170 5.07 4.75 0.28
CA VAL A 170 3.93 4.29 1.07
C VAL A 170 3.60 5.26 2.21
N GLY A 171 2.32 5.49 2.51
CA GLY A 171 1.88 6.32 3.64
C GLY A 171 0.42 6.08 4.04
N ALA A 172 -0.03 6.67 5.14
CA ALA A 172 -1.37 6.45 5.67
C ALA A 172 -2.41 7.39 5.05
N LEU A 173 -3.66 6.94 4.96
CA LEU A 173 -4.80 7.76 4.53
C LEU A 173 -5.94 7.56 5.54
N ILE A 174 -6.26 8.60 6.31
CA ILE A 174 -7.33 8.58 7.30
C ILE A 174 -8.48 9.45 6.81
N VAL A 175 -9.67 8.87 6.70
CA VAL A 175 -10.89 9.65 6.46
C VAL A 175 -11.71 9.63 7.73
N ARG A 176 -11.80 10.78 8.41
CA ARG A 176 -12.49 10.93 9.69
C ARG A 176 -14.00 10.81 9.49
N GLY A 177 -14.66 10.15 10.44
CA GLY A 177 -16.08 9.86 10.40
C GLY A 177 -16.56 9.26 11.72
N PRO A 178 -17.82 8.78 11.80
CA PRO A 178 -18.35 8.17 13.00
C PRO A 178 -17.67 6.82 13.32
N ALA A 179 -17.78 6.37 14.57
CA ALA A 179 -17.23 5.11 15.06
C ALA A 179 -18.31 4.26 15.75
N SER A 180 -18.15 2.94 15.76
CA SER A 180 -19.13 2.02 16.37
C SER A 180 -19.00 1.86 17.89
N ALA A 181 -17.98 2.46 18.52
CA ALA A 181 -17.85 2.59 19.97
C ALA A 181 -17.09 3.86 20.37
N ASN A 182 -17.33 4.32 21.61
CA ASN A 182 -16.75 5.55 22.15
C ASN A 182 -15.29 5.35 22.59
N TYR A 183 -14.44 6.32 22.25
CA TYR A 183 -13.07 6.48 22.70
C TYR A 183 -12.82 7.93 23.16
N ASP A 184 -11.75 8.17 23.93
CA ASP A 184 -11.36 9.50 24.41
C ASP A 184 -10.34 10.21 23.49
N ILE A 185 -9.43 9.44 22.88
CA ILE A 185 -8.26 9.95 22.17
C ILE A 185 -8.05 9.12 20.90
N ASP A 186 -7.92 9.75 19.72
CA ASP A 186 -7.38 9.09 18.52
C ASP A 186 -5.85 9.25 18.51
N LEU A 187 -5.11 8.14 18.46
CA LEU A 187 -3.65 8.10 18.38
C LEU A 187 -3.14 8.00 16.92
N GLY A 188 -4.05 7.95 15.94
CA GLY A 188 -3.73 7.99 14.52
C GLY A 188 -3.20 6.66 13.95
N PRO A 189 -2.62 6.71 12.74
CA PRO A 189 -2.14 5.53 12.02
C PRO A 189 -0.94 4.86 12.70
N TYR A 190 -1.01 3.53 12.76
CA TYR A 190 -0.01 2.67 13.35
C TYR A 190 0.37 1.56 12.37
N MET A 191 1.30 1.90 11.47
CA MET A 191 1.82 0.97 10.46
C MET A 191 2.78 -0.05 11.06
N ILE A 192 2.62 -1.31 10.65
CA ILE A 192 3.47 -2.44 11.01
C ILE A 192 3.86 -3.12 9.69
N THR A 193 5.12 -3.02 9.30
CA THR A 193 5.58 -3.43 7.97
C THR A 193 6.81 -4.32 8.07
N ASP A 194 6.94 -5.27 7.17
CA ASP A 194 8.24 -5.87 6.88
C ASP A 194 9.25 -4.82 6.39
N TYR A 195 10.53 -5.15 6.56
CA TYR A 195 11.64 -4.33 6.12
C TYR A 195 12.80 -5.20 5.65
N TYR A 196 13.40 -4.77 4.55
CA TYR A 196 14.49 -5.45 3.88
C TYR A 196 15.62 -4.45 3.62
N HIS A 197 16.86 -4.91 3.69
CA HIS A 197 18.04 -4.11 3.32
C HIS A 197 18.26 -4.06 1.81
N GLU A 198 17.80 -5.08 1.08
CA GLU A 198 17.81 -5.10 -0.38
C GLU A 198 16.65 -4.26 -0.94
N THR A 199 16.87 -3.58 -2.07
CA THR A 199 15.81 -2.89 -2.82
C THR A 199 14.75 -3.89 -3.32
N ALA A 200 13.48 -3.47 -3.36
CA ALA A 200 12.34 -4.26 -3.84
C ALA A 200 12.57 -4.90 -5.22
N ASP A 201 13.29 -4.22 -6.11
CA ASP A 201 13.70 -4.69 -7.43
C ASP A 201 14.58 -5.96 -7.36
N ARG A 202 15.63 -5.92 -6.52
CA ARG A 202 16.53 -7.08 -6.30
C ARG A 202 15.83 -8.22 -5.60
N LEU A 203 15.01 -7.91 -4.59
CA LEU A 203 14.22 -8.91 -3.90
C LEU A 203 13.24 -9.62 -4.84
N HIS A 204 12.72 -8.94 -5.88
CA HIS A 204 11.87 -9.58 -6.87
C HIS A 204 12.64 -10.56 -7.76
N LEU A 205 13.78 -10.13 -8.32
CA LEU A 205 14.68 -11.01 -9.07
C LEU A 205 15.16 -12.21 -8.23
N ARG A 206 15.27 -12.03 -6.92
CA ARG A 206 15.60 -13.10 -5.99
C ARG A 206 14.42 -14.04 -5.77
N ALA A 207 13.23 -13.51 -5.50
CA ALA A 207 12.02 -14.27 -5.22
C ALA A 207 11.42 -14.96 -6.46
N GLU A 208 11.63 -14.46 -7.68
CA GLU A 208 11.14 -15.10 -8.92
C GLU A 208 11.89 -16.38 -9.27
N LYS A 209 13.16 -16.53 -8.90
CA LYS A 209 13.98 -17.64 -9.39
C LYS A 209 13.74 -18.90 -8.58
N VAL A 210 13.29 -19.97 -9.24
CA VAL A 210 13.02 -21.27 -8.61
C VAL A 210 14.25 -21.82 -7.88
N SER A 211 15.44 -21.59 -8.41
CA SER A 211 16.71 -21.99 -7.79
C SER A 211 17.02 -21.31 -6.45
N ASN A 212 16.38 -20.19 -6.12
CA ASN A 212 16.55 -19.50 -4.84
C ASN A 212 15.59 -20.00 -3.75
N GLY A 213 14.57 -20.80 -4.11
CA GLY A 213 13.54 -21.26 -3.20
C GLY A 213 12.49 -20.19 -2.89
N PRO A 214 11.85 -20.22 -1.70
CA PRO A 214 10.77 -19.28 -1.35
C PRO A 214 11.28 -17.83 -1.21
N PRO A 215 10.36 -16.83 -1.16
CA PRO A 215 10.71 -15.45 -0.86
C PRO A 215 11.60 -15.30 0.39
N PRO A 216 12.54 -14.35 0.40
CA PRO A 216 13.48 -14.19 1.49
C PRO A 216 12.79 -13.68 2.77
N ASP A 217 13.26 -14.15 3.91
CA ASP A 217 12.93 -13.57 5.21
C ASP A 217 13.22 -12.06 5.22
N SER A 218 12.27 -11.28 5.76
CA SER A 218 12.50 -9.88 6.07
C SER A 218 13.67 -9.72 7.06
N ASP A 219 14.49 -8.69 6.86
CA ASP A 219 15.61 -8.40 7.76
C ASP A 219 15.10 -7.88 9.11
N ASN A 220 13.96 -7.17 9.10
CA ASN A 220 13.30 -6.67 10.29
C ASN A 220 11.79 -6.45 10.04
N VAL A 221 11.07 -6.07 11.10
CA VAL A 221 9.70 -5.51 11.03
C VAL A 221 9.73 -4.14 11.69
N LEU A 222 9.17 -3.12 11.05
CA LEU A 222 9.15 -1.73 11.54
C LEU A 222 7.75 -1.35 12.03
N PHE A 223 7.72 -0.67 13.18
CA PHE A 223 6.52 -0.09 13.78
C PHE A 223 6.63 1.43 13.63
N ARG A 224 5.71 2.05 12.87
CA ARG A 224 5.78 3.48 12.49
C ARG A 224 7.18 3.93 12.03
N GLY A 225 7.81 3.10 11.19
CA GLY A 225 9.15 3.34 10.63
C GLY A 225 10.33 3.04 11.56
N LYS A 226 10.12 2.43 12.72
CA LYS A 226 11.17 2.16 13.72
C LYS A 226 11.19 0.72 14.23
N ASN A 227 12.38 0.20 14.46
CA ASN A 227 12.65 -0.91 15.37
C ASN A 227 14.16 -0.89 15.76
N ILE A 228 14.55 -1.72 16.72
CA ILE A 228 15.97 -2.05 16.98
C ILE A 228 16.54 -2.93 15.87
N ASN A 229 17.86 -2.92 15.68
CA ASN A 229 18.55 -3.91 14.86
C ASN A 229 18.69 -5.24 15.67
N PRO A 230 18.17 -6.39 15.20
CA PRO A 230 18.33 -7.66 15.91
C PRO A 230 19.77 -8.22 15.88
N LEU A 231 20.61 -7.76 14.96
CA LEU A 231 21.97 -8.30 14.73
C LEU A 231 23.10 -7.44 15.36
N GLY A 232 22.79 -6.32 16.00
CA GLY A 232 23.83 -5.43 16.52
C GLY A 232 23.30 -4.11 17.09
N PRO A 233 24.20 -3.18 17.47
CA PRO A 233 23.80 -1.87 17.99
C PRO A 233 23.12 -1.04 16.89
N GLY A 234 22.06 -0.32 17.27
CA GLY A 234 21.36 0.62 16.38
C GLY A 234 19.85 0.42 16.34
N GLY A 235 19.16 1.41 15.79
CA GLY A 235 17.70 1.49 15.81
C GLY A 235 17.15 1.81 17.22
N ALA A 236 15.83 1.84 17.32
CA ALA A 236 15.11 2.04 18.56
C ALA A 236 13.70 1.43 18.42
N TYR A 237 13.16 0.89 19.50
CA TYR A 237 11.74 0.55 19.55
C TYR A 237 10.89 1.79 19.32
N ASP A 238 9.80 1.65 18.57
CA ASP A 238 8.77 2.67 18.62
C ASP A 238 8.16 2.74 20.03
N ARG A 239 7.81 3.96 20.47
CA ARG A 239 7.18 4.22 21.77
C ARG A 239 5.89 5.01 21.56
N LEU A 240 4.76 4.37 21.83
CA LEU A 240 3.43 4.99 21.80
C LEU A 240 3.00 5.32 23.24
N THR A 241 2.44 6.50 23.48
CA THR A 241 2.01 6.90 24.82
C THR A 241 0.51 6.72 25.01
N LEU A 242 0.11 6.01 26.06
CA LEU A 242 -1.27 5.84 26.50
C LEU A 242 -1.54 6.72 27.73
N THR A 243 -2.68 7.41 27.77
CA THR A 243 -3.12 8.17 28.95
C THR A 243 -3.84 7.23 29.93
N PRO A 244 -3.38 7.09 31.19
CA PRO A 244 -4.01 6.19 32.16
C PRO A 244 -5.51 6.45 32.33
N GLY A 245 -6.31 5.38 32.34
CA GLY A 245 -7.77 5.45 32.47
C GLY A 245 -8.54 5.92 31.23
N LYS A 246 -7.86 6.12 30.08
CA LYS A 246 -8.48 6.54 28.82
C LYS A 246 -8.63 5.43 27.79
N LYS A 247 -9.63 5.57 26.92
CA LYS A 247 -9.83 4.74 25.73
C LYS A 247 -9.17 5.40 24.52
N HIS A 248 -8.28 4.67 23.86
CA HIS A 248 -7.51 5.17 22.73
C HIS A 248 -7.96 4.44 21.48
N LEU A 249 -8.28 5.16 20.41
CA LEU A 249 -8.36 4.60 19.07
C LEU A 249 -6.94 4.50 18.49
N ILE A 250 -6.57 3.32 18.02
CA ILE A 250 -5.35 3.06 17.25
C ILE A 250 -5.77 2.47 15.91
N ARG A 251 -5.19 2.99 14.83
CA ARG A 251 -5.53 2.66 13.45
C ARG A 251 -4.45 1.74 12.87
N LEU A 252 -4.58 0.44 13.09
CA LEU A 252 -3.57 -0.55 12.71
C LEU A 252 -3.57 -0.76 11.20
N ILE A 253 -2.39 -0.77 10.56
CA ILE A 253 -2.21 -0.98 9.13
C ILE A 253 -1.06 -1.98 8.90
N ASN A 254 -1.24 -2.97 8.03
CA ASN A 254 -0.15 -3.81 7.51
C ASN A 254 0.18 -3.47 6.04
N PRO A 255 1.13 -2.55 5.76
CA PRO A 255 1.50 -2.16 4.40
C PRO A 255 2.74 -2.93 3.88
N SER A 256 2.97 -4.14 4.39
CA SER A 256 4.12 -5.01 4.03
C SER A 256 4.19 -5.37 2.55
N VAL A 257 5.34 -5.87 2.07
CA VAL A 257 5.45 -6.50 0.74
C VAL A 257 5.15 -8.00 0.75
N ASP A 258 5.19 -8.66 1.91
CA ASP A 258 5.01 -10.11 2.05
C ASP A 258 4.39 -10.52 3.38
N ASN A 259 4.91 -9.99 4.49
CA ASN A 259 4.57 -10.50 5.82
C ASN A 259 3.14 -10.19 6.27
N SER A 260 2.44 -11.24 6.69
CA SER A 260 1.25 -11.16 7.54
C SER A 260 1.63 -11.30 9.02
N PHE A 261 0.94 -10.58 9.90
CA PHE A 261 1.26 -10.54 11.34
C PHE A 261 0.08 -10.98 12.20
N THR A 262 0.35 -11.66 13.32
CA THR A 262 -0.57 -11.71 14.46
C THR A 262 -0.08 -10.75 15.53
N VAL A 263 -0.82 -9.67 15.77
CA VAL A 263 -0.44 -8.60 16.70
C VAL A 263 -1.09 -8.77 18.07
N SER A 264 -0.40 -8.36 19.14
CA SER A 264 -0.90 -8.44 20.52
C SER A 264 -0.25 -7.38 21.43
N LEU A 265 -0.99 -6.90 22.42
CA LEU A 265 -0.49 -5.99 23.46
C LEU A 265 -0.50 -6.69 24.82
N VAL A 266 0.66 -6.82 25.46
CA VAL A 266 0.78 -7.56 26.73
C VAL A 266 -0.14 -6.95 27.80
N GLY A 267 -0.99 -7.79 28.41
CA GLY A 267 -1.91 -7.39 29.48
C GLY A 267 -3.16 -6.62 29.03
N HIS A 268 -3.39 -6.45 27.74
CA HIS A 268 -4.52 -5.67 27.20
C HIS A 268 -5.34 -6.48 26.19
N THR A 269 -6.48 -5.93 25.78
CA THR A 269 -7.29 -6.41 24.67
C THR A 269 -7.58 -5.28 23.69
N PHE A 270 -7.88 -5.66 22.45
CA PHE A 270 -8.37 -4.77 21.39
C PHE A 270 -9.90 -4.88 21.34
N THR A 271 -10.61 -3.76 21.41
CA THR A 271 -12.00 -3.70 20.97
C THR A 271 -12.01 -3.26 19.51
N VAL A 272 -12.14 -4.19 18.58
CA VAL A 272 -12.16 -3.91 17.13
C VAL A 272 -13.46 -3.22 16.78
N ILE A 273 -13.38 -2.08 16.09
CA ILE A 273 -14.54 -1.25 15.70
C ILE A 273 -14.70 -1.09 14.18
N ALA A 274 -13.65 -1.30 13.40
CA ALA A 274 -13.73 -1.40 11.94
C ALA A 274 -12.75 -2.45 11.41
N THR A 275 -13.09 -3.01 10.26
CA THR A 275 -12.20 -3.84 9.42
C THR A 275 -12.02 -3.14 8.10
N ASP A 276 -10.78 -2.85 7.72
CA ASP A 276 -10.48 -2.03 6.55
C ASP A 276 -11.27 -0.70 6.60
N LEU A 277 -12.00 -0.29 5.56
CA LEU A 277 -12.87 0.91 5.57
C LEU A 277 -14.33 0.63 6.01
N VAL A 278 -14.60 -0.50 6.68
CA VAL A 278 -15.94 -0.94 7.07
C VAL A 278 -16.12 -0.97 8.59
N PRO A 279 -16.93 -0.06 9.17
CA PRO A 279 -17.32 -0.13 10.58
C PRO A 279 -18.12 -1.39 10.92
N ILE A 280 -17.76 -2.05 12.00
CA ILE A 280 -18.35 -3.30 12.49
C ILE A 280 -18.97 -3.14 13.87
N THR A 281 -19.89 -4.04 14.24
CA THR A 281 -20.28 -4.24 15.64
C THR A 281 -19.01 -4.49 16.48
N PRO A 282 -18.78 -3.76 17.58
CA PRO A 282 -17.54 -3.89 18.34
C PRO A 282 -17.28 -5.32 18.83
N VAL A 283 -16.07 -5.85 18.60
CA VAL A 283 -15.70 -7.20 19.05
C VAL A 283 -14.37 -7.19 19.80
N VAL A 284 -14.32 -7.79 20.99
CA VAL A 284 -13.11 -7.88 21.79
C VAL A 284 -12.22 -9.03 21.29
N ARG A 285 -10.91 -8.78 21.21
CA ARG A 285 -9.86 -9.69 20.76
C ARG A 285 -8.62 -9.51 21.63
N SER A 286 -7.95 -10.60 22.01
CA SER A 286 -6.65 -10.57 22.72
C SER A 286 -5.44 -10.47 21.76
N LYS A 287 -5.66 -10.81 20.50
CA LYS A 287 -4.72 -10.76 19.39
C LYS A 287 -5.48 -10.56 18.09
N LEU A 288 -4.83 -10.08 17.03
CA LEU A 288 -5.43 -9.91 15.71
C LEU A 288 -4.51 -10.42 14.62
N PHE A 289 -4.99 -11.28 13.73
CA PHE A 289 -4.33 -11.53 12.45
C PHE A 289 -4.52 -10.32 11.50
N MET A 290 -3.47 -9.97 10.77
CA MET A 290 -3.41 -8.90 9.79
C MET A 290 -2.67 -9.39 8.53
N GLY A 291 -3.43 -9.73 7.49
CA GLY A 291 -2.90 -9.97 6.15
C GLY A 291 -2.30 -8.70 5.54
N VAL A 292 -1.45 -8.85 4.51
CA VAL A 292 -0.90 -7.70 3.76
C VAL A 292 -2.04 -6.87 3.18
N GLY A 293 -2.05 -5.56 3.45
CA GLY A 293 -3.09 -4.60 3.07
C GLY A 293 -4.26 -4.44 4.05
N GLN A 294 -4.41 -5.34 5.03
CA GLN A 294 -5.50 -5.25 6.00
C GLN A 294 -5.30 -4.14 7.04
N ARG A 295 -6.41 -3.54 7.48
CA ARG A 295 -6.46 -2.53 8.55
C ARG A 295 -7.48 -2.91 9.61
N TYR A 296 -7.23 -2.46 10.84
CA TYR A 296 -8.17 -2.56 11.94
C TYR A 296 -8.15 -1.29 12.78
N ASP A 297 -9.32 -0.66 12.93
CA ASP A 297 -9.52 0.36 13.95
C ASP A 297 -9.82 -0.35 15.27
N VAL A 298 -8.96 -0.16 16.26
CA VAL A 298 -9.06 -0.80 17.58
C VAL A 298 -9.09 0.22 18.70
N ILE A 299 -9.98 0.01 19.67
CA ILE A 299 -9.98 0.76 20.93
C ILE A 299 -9.21 -0.04 21.98
N VAL A 300 -8.21 0.60 22.60
CA VAL A 300 -7.44 0.08 23.74
C VAL A 300 -7.69 0.96 24.96
N GLU A 301 -8.21 0.35 26.00
CA GLU A 301 -8.42 1.01 27.30
C GLU A 301 -7.14 0.89 28.14
N ALA A 302 -6.63 2.03 28.61
CA ALA A 302 -5.42 2.10 29.42
C ALA A 302 -5.74 1.82 30.91
N ASN A 303 -6.20 0.60 31.21
CA ASN A 303 -6.68 0.17 32.52
C ASN A 303 -5.71 -0.74 33.31
N GLN A 304 -4.47 -0.88 32.83
CA GLN A 304 -3.39 -1.59 33.51
C GLN A 304 -2.56 -0.63 34.39
N PRO A 305 -1.67 -1.14 35.28
CA PRO A 305 -0.74 -0.29 36.03
C PRO A 305 0.12 0.62 35.15
N VAL A 306 0.56 1.76 35.69
CA VAL A 306 1.44 2.70 34.96
C VAL A 306 2.81 2.07 34.73
N ALA A 307 3.00 1.50 33.54
CA ALA A 307 4.20 0.79 33.14
C ALA A 307 4.42 0.85 31.61
N ASN A 308 5.46 0.17 31.15
CA ASN A 308 5.76 -0.07 29.75
C ASN A 308 5.31 -1.49 29.38
N TYR A 309 4.64 -1.65 28.24
CA TYR A 309 4.10 -2.92 27.75
C TYR A 309 4.64 -3.23 26.35
N TRP A 310 4.92 -4.50 26.06
CA TRP A 310 5.27 -4.93 24.69
C TRP A 310 4.02 -4.99 23.82
N PHE A 311 4.08 -4.35 22.66
CA PHE A 311 3.21 -4.59 21.52
C PHE A 311 3.98 -5.47 20.53
N ASN A 312 3.61 -6.74 20.41
CA ASN A 312 4.34 -7.74 19.63
C ASN A 312 3.69 -7.94 18.25
N ALA A 313 4.50 -8.10 17.21
CA ALA A 313 4.08 -8.73 15.95
C ALA A 313 4.65 -10.15 15.90
N THR A 314 3.78 -11.16 15.76
CA THR A 314 4.18 -12.58 15.72
C THR A 314 3.86 -13.16 14.35
N LEU A 315 4.83 -13.82 13.72
CA LEU A 315 4.65 -14.50 12.44
C LEU A 315 4.36 -16.00 12.65
N GLU A 316 3.74 -16.65 11.67
CA GLU A 316 3.38 -18.08 11.73
C GLU A 316 4.63 -18.97 11.78
N ALA A 317 4.66 -19.94 12.70
CA ALA A 317 5.82 -20.84 12.88
C ALA A 317 6.12 -21.79 11.69
N THR A 318 5.10 -22.15 10.89
CA THR A 318 5.27 -22.88 9.62
C THR A 318 5.68 -21.96 8.46
N ASN A 319 5.53 -20.65 8.66
CA ASN A 319 5.99 -19.59 7.77
C ASN A 319 5.33 -19.56 6.38
N SER A 320 4.02 -19.82 6.31
CA SER A 320 3.29 -19.86 5.04
C SER A 320 2.90 -18.45 4.53
N CYS A 321 2.94 -17.43 5.37
CA CYS A 321 2.57 -16.04 5.07
C CYS A 321 3.56 -15.02 5.66
N GLY A 322 4.85 -15.36 5.66
CA GLY A 322 5.91 -14.43 6.06
C GLY A 322 6.98 -15.02 6.98
N ARG A 323 8.14 -14.35 7.01
CA ARG A 323 9.32 -14.64 7.83
C ARG A 323 10.07 -13.37 8.22
N SER A 324 10.71 -13.40 9.38
CA SER A 324 11.54 -12.29 9.89
C SER A 324 12.79 -12.82 10.56
N ARG A 325 13.95 -12.23 10.23
CA ARG A 325 15.23 -12.44 10.91
C ARG A 325 15.29 -11.80 12.29
N ASN A 326 14.42 -10.82 12.56
CA ASN A 326 14.10 -10.43 13.92
C ASN A 326 13.12 -11.47 14.52
N PRO A 327 13.52 -12.28 15.51
CA PRO A 327 12.67 -13.35 16.05
C PRO A 327 11.56 -12.82 16.97
N TYR A 328 11.69 -11.60 17.50
CA TYR A 328 10.74 -10.99 18.43
C TYR A 328 10.51 -9.50 18.08
N PRO A 329 9.94 -9.19 16.91
CA PRO A 329 9.69 -7.81 16.54
C PRO A 329 8.56 -7.24 17.41
N ALA A 330 8.87 -6.15 18.10
CA ALA A 330 7.95 -5.50 19.02
C ALA A 330 8.13 -3.97 19.03
N ALA A 331 7.16 -3.29 19.60
CA ALA A 331 7.21 -1.88 20.01
C ALA A 331 6.82 -1.77 21.49
N ILE A 332 6.97 -0.57 22.06
CA ILE A 332 6.64 -0.29 23.47
C ILE A 332 5.42 0.63 23.53
N TRP A 333 4.37 0.20 24.21
CA TRP A 333 3.26 1.09 24.55
C TRP A 333 3.41 1.47 26.03
N SER A 334 3.66 2.75 26.27
CA SER A 334 4.05 3.34 27.55
C SER A 334 2.89 4.13 28.15
N TYR A 335 2.52 3.86 29.40
CA TYR A 335 1.57 4.71 30.11
C TYR A 335 2.23 6.07 30.41
N ALA A 336 1.47 7.16 30.32
CA ALA A 336 1.96 8.47 30.75
C ALA A 336 2.35 8.42 32.25
N GLY A 337 3.58 8.84 32.56
CA GLY A 337 4.19 8.67 33.88
C GLY A 337 5.08 7.43 34.03
N ALA A 338 5.09 6.50 33.07
CA ALA A 338 6.05 5.39 33.04
C ALA A 338 7.46 5.85 32.62
N SER A 339 8.47 5.01 32.87
CA SER A 339 9.86 5.31 32.47
C SER A 339 10.00 5.45 30.95
N THR A 340 10.57 6.58 30.51
CA THR A 340 10.83 6.88 29.10
C THR A 340 11.96 6.06 28.48
N THR A 341 12.80 5.40 29.29
CA THR A 341 13.96 4.63 28.85
C THR A 341 13.80 3.13 29.06
N ALA A 342 13.31 2.69 30.24
CA ALA A 342 13.24 1.28 30.60
C ALA A 342 12.39 0.45 29.62
N LEU A 343 12.80 -0.79 29.37
CA LEU A 343 12.04 -1.74 28.55
C LEU A 343 10.92 -2.41 29.37
N PRO A 344 9.81 -2.85 28.75
CA PRO A 344 8.85 -3.74 29.40
C PRO A 344 9.52 -5.03 29.92
N THR A 345 9.25 -5.39 31.17
CA THR A 345 9.83 -6.58 31.82
C THR A 345 9.02 -7.85 31.57
N ASN A 346 7.69 -7.73 31.48
CA ASN A 346 6.79 -8.84 31.17
C ASN A 346 6.74 -9.09 29.65
N ARG A 347 7.26 -10.24 29.21
CA ARG A 347 7.24 -10.67 27.79
C ARG A 347 5.85 -11.08 27.28
N GLY A 348 4.91 -11.32 28.18
CA GLY A 348 3.58 -11.85 27.87
C GLY A 348 3.56 -13.37 27.64
N THR A 349 2.38 -13.88 27.29
CA THR A 349 2.16 -15.29 26.92
C THR A 349 2.47 -15.49 25.43
N PRO A 350 3.12 -16.61 25.03
CA PRO A 350 3.34 -16.91 23.61
C PRO A 350 2.04 -16.90 22.80
N VAL A 351 2.05 -16.21 21.66
CA VAL A 351 0.92 -16.12 20.75
C VAL A 351 1.11 -17.08 19.59
N THR A 352 0.19 -18.04 19.42
CA THR A 352 0.12 -18.82 18.18
C THR A 352 -0.39 -17.92 17.06
N ALA A 353 0.48 -17.56 16.13
CA ALA A 353 0.13 -16.95 14.85
C ALA A 353 -0.30 -18.01 13.83
N THR A 354 -1.21 -17.67 12.93
CA THR A 354 -1.72 -18.52 11.84
C THR A 354 -1.93 -17.68 10.59
N CYS A 355 -1.82 -18.26 9.40
CA CYS A 355 -2.13 -17.56 8.14
C CYS A 355 -3.62 -17.57 7.75
N ASN A 356 -4.52 -17.44 8.74
CA ASN A 356 -5.96 -17.49 8.56
C ASN A 356 -6.56 -16.10 8.84
N GLY A 357 -7.48 -15.66 7.97
CA GLY A 357 -8.24 -14.42 8.19
C GLY A 357 -9.05 -14.46 9.49
N GLU A 358 -9.20 -13.30 10.14
CA GLU A 358 -10.09 -13.14 11.29
C GLU A 358 -11.56 -13.36 10.90
N THR A 359 -12.32 -14.04 11.75
CA THR A 359 -13.75 -14.32 11.51
C THR A 359 -14.61 -13.71 12.61
N GLY A 360 -15.94 -13.72 12.41
CA GLY A 360 -16.90 -13.25 13.41
C GLY A 360 -17.01 -11.73 13.53
N PHE A 361 -16.57 -10.99 12.51
CA PHE A 361 -16.91 -9.57 12.36
C PHE A 361 -18.24 -9.41 11.62
N SER A 362 -18.98 -8.35 11.96
CA SER A 362 -20.31 -8.07 11.39
C SER A 362 -20.42 -6.57 11.12
N PRO A 363 -20.51 -6.13 9.85
CA PRO A 363 -20.68 -4.71 9.51
C PRO A 363 -21.89 -4.08 10.22
N ILE A 364 -21.74 -2.82 10.67
CA ILE A 364 -22.86 -2.02 11.22
C ILE A 364 -23.91 -1.81 10.14
N VAL A 365 -23.49 -1.31 8.98
CA VAL A 365 -24.34 -1.18 7.79
C VAL A 365 -24.47 -2.54 7.13
N LYS A 366 -25.62 -3.18 7.37
CA LYS A 366 -25.85 -4.57 6.97
C LYS A 366 -25.97 -4.74 5.45
N ARG A 367 -25.53 -5.90 4.97
CA ARG A 367 -25.82 -6.43 3.63
C ARG A 367 -26.24 -7.89 3.78
N THR A 368 -27.41 -8.23 3.27
CA THR A 368 -27.95 -9.60 3.32
C THR A 368 -28.37 -9.99 1.92
N LEU A 369 -27.96 -11.18 1.50
CA LEU A 369 -28.35 -11.80 0.24
C LEU A 369 -29.27 -12.98 0.55
N SER A 370 -30.13 -13.35 -0.40
CA SER A 370 -30.75 -14.67 -0.39
C SER A 370 -29.76 -15.70 -0.94
N ALA A 371 -29.69 -16.89 -0.33
CA ALA A 371 -28.94 -18.01 -0.89
C ALA A 371 -29.41 -18.38 -2.32
N SER A 372 -30.66 -18.06 -2.70
CA SER A 372 -31.17 -18.25 -4.06
C SER A 372 -30.57 -17.30 -5.10
N GLN A 373 -29.91 -16.21 -4.68
CA GLN A 373 -29.15 -15.32 -5.57
C GLN A 373 -27.77 -15.90 -5.90
N PHE A 374 -27.26 -16.87 -5.12
CA PHE A 374 -25.95 -17.47 -5.36
C PHE A 374 -25.97 -18.30 -6.63
N GLN A 375 -25.51 -17.69 -7.72
CA GLN A 375 -25.41 -18.32 -9.03
C GLN A 375 -24.00 -18.11 -9.57
N LEU A 376 -23.30 -19.22 -9.81
CA LEU A 376 -22.02 -19.22 -10.50
C LEU A 376 -22.25 -19.45 -11.98
N ASN A 377 -21.67 -18.59 -12.81
CA ASN A 377 -21.55 -18.83 -14.25
C ASN A 377 -20.20 -19.55 -14.54
N PRO A 378 -19.95 -20.07 -15.76
CA PRO A 378 -18.72 -20.79 -16.08
C PRO A 378 -17.42 -20.01 -15.82
N ASN A 379 -17.46 -18.67 -15.78
CA ASN A 379 -16.33 -17.79 -15.54
C ASN A 379 -16.22 -17.32 -14.06
N SER A 380 -17.22 -17.62 -13.21
CA SER A 380 -17.22 -17.22 -11.78
C SER A 380 -16.11 -17.89 -10.96
N THR A 381 -15.56 -19.02 -11.42
CA THR A 381 -14.44 -19.69 -10.75
C THR A 381 -13.12 -19.19 -11.30
N LEU A 382 -12.29 -18.66 -10.41
CA LEU A 382 -10.97 -18.09 -10.67
C LEU A 382 -9.91 -19.04 -10.09
N PRO A 383 -9.47 -20.08 -10.84
CA PRO A 383 -8.44 -20.99 -10.37
C PRO A 383 -7.10 -20.27 -10.34
N VAL A 384 -6.46 -20.28 -9.16
CA VAL A 384 -5.11 -19.78 -8.90
C VAL A 384 -4.15 -20.97 -8.94
N SER A 385 -3.09 -20.86 -9.74
CA SER A 385 -2.05 -21.89 -9.85
C SER A 385 -0.66 -21.28 -9.96
N LEU A 386 0.34 -22.09 -9.63
CA LEU A 386 1.76 -21.76 -9.76
C LEU A 386 2.39 -22.62 -10.85
N ALA A 387 3.01 -21.98 -11.83
CA ALA A 387 3.76 -22.58 -12.92
C ALA A 387 5.26 -22.27 -12.78
N PHE A 388 6.08 -23.04 -13.50
CA PHE A 388 7.55 -22.95 -13.47
C PHE A 388 8.16 -22.84 -14.88
N PRO A 389 7.77 -21.83 -15.69
CA PRO A 389 8.30 -21.66 -17.05
C PRO A 389 9.80 -21.35 -17.03
N THR A 390 10.48 -21.74 -18.10
CA THR A 390 11.88 -21.38 -18.36
C THR A 390 11.93 -20.30 -19.43
N HIS A 391 12.49 -19.14 -19.10
CA HIS A 391 12.77 -18.07 -20.05
C HIS A 391 14.26 -18.07 -20.43
N PRO A 392 14.63 -17.69 -21.67
CA PRO A 392 16.03 -17.64 -22.10
C PRO A 392 16.92 -16.83 -21.15
N ASP A 393 16.47 -15.65 -20.73
CA ASP A 393 17.31 -14.68 -20.02
C ASP A 393 17.14 -14.72 -18.49
N ARG A 394 16.04 -15.30 -17.99
CA ARG A 394 15.74 -15.39 -16.54
C ARG A 394 15.98 -16.77 -15.95
N GLY A 395 16.10 -17.81 -16.77
CA GLY A 395 16.07 -19.20 -16.34
C GLY A 395 14.67 -19.64 -15.93
N GLN A 396 14.58 -20.60 -15.00
CA GLN A 396 13.30 -21.08 -14.48
C GLN A 396 12.77 -20.14 -13.39
N VAL A 397 11.55 -19.62 -13.59
CA VAL A 397 10.91 -18.67 -12.67
C VAL A 397 9.59 -19.20 -12.11
N PHE A 398 9.20 -18.70 -10.94
CA PHE A 398 7.85 -18.81 -10.41
C PHE A 398 6.91 -17.89 -11.19
N GLU A 399 5.83 -18.45 -11.73
CA GLU A 399 4.81 -17.70 -12.46
C GLU A 399 3.43 -18.04 -11.90
N TRP A 400 2.78 -17.05 -11.29
CA TRP A 400 1.43 -17.20 -10.75
C TRP A 400 0.40 -16.90 -11.82
N ARG A 401 -0.65 -17.71 -11.87
CA ARG A 401 -1.69 -17.65 -12.89
C ARG A 401 -3.07 -17.61 -12.23
N VAL A 402 -3.96 -16.80 -12.80
CA VAL A 402 -5.39 -16.83 -12.50
C VAL A 402 -6.13 -17.11 -13.80
N LYS A 403 -7.06 -18.08 -13.82
CA LYS A 403 -7.67 -18.59 -15.07
C LYS A 403 -6.59 -19.06 -16.08
N ASN A 404 -5.55 -19.74 -15.60
CA ASN A 404 -4.37 -20.18 -16.38
C ASN A 404 -3.54 -19.07 -17.06
N THR A 405 -3.82 -17.79 -16.77
CA THR A 405 -3.11 -16.63 -17.34
C THR A 405 -2.34 -15.89 -16.24
N PRO A 406 -1.03 -15.63 -16.40
CA PRO A 406 -0.32 -14.68 -15.56
C PRO A 406 -0.67 -13.26 -16.04
N ILE A 407 -1.08 -12.37 -15.13
CA ILE A 407 -1.38 -10.99 -15.53
C ILE A 407 -0.08 -10.27 -15.97
N SER A 408 -0.16 -9.57 -17.10
CA SER A 408 0.88 -8.66 -17.59
C SER A 408 0.21 -7.47 -18.26
N VAL A 409 0.21 -6.30 -17.59
CA VAL A 409 -0.44 -5.07 -18.09
C VAL A 409 0.41 -4.37 -19.16
N GLU A 410 -0.06 -3.29 -19.77
CA GLU A 410 0.72 -2.48 -20.72
C GLU A 410 0.86 -1.06 -20.17
N TRP A 411 2.07 -0.66 -19.75
CA TRP A 411 2.28 0.67 -19.14
C TRP A 411 2.11 1.80 -20.16
N GLU A 412 2.42 1.51 -21.41
CA GLU A 412 2.28 2.41 -22.56
C GLU A 412 0.84 2.55 -23.07
N HIS A 413 -0.07 1.65 -22.65
CA HIS A 413 -1.46 1.60 -23.11
C HIS A 413 -2.38 0.96 -22.05
N PRO A 414 -2.82 1.70 -21.01
CA PRO A 414 -3.71 1.18 -19.96
C PRO A 414 -5.09 0.82 -20.49
N VAL A 415 -5.80 -0.06 -19.78
CA VAL A 415 -7.15 -0.53 -20.17
C VAL A 415 -8.13 0.61 -20.37
N LEU A 416 -8.08 1.69 -19.57
CA LEU A 416 -8.94 2.85 -19.78
C LEU A 416 -8.62 3.67 -21.04
N GLU A 417 -7.42 3.58 -21.60
CA GLU A 417 -7.08 4.23 -22.89
C GLU A 417 -7.65 3.40 -24.06
N TYR A 418 -7.58 2.06 -24.01
CA TYR A 418 -8.34 1.18 -24.92
C TYR A 418 -9.86 1.50 -24.93
N ILE A 419 -10.45 1.85 -23.77
CA ILE A 419 -11.84 2.30 -23.68
C ILE A 419 -12.06 3.67 -24.34
N LEU A 420 -11.17 4.64 -24.10
CA LEU A 420 -11.20 5.97 -24.73
C LEU A 420 -11.11 5.88 -26.27
N GLU A 421 -10.28 4.97 -26.79
CA GLU A 421 -10.14 4.69 -28.23
C GLU A 421 -11.37 3.98 -28.85
N GLY A 422 -12.26 3.41 -28.04
CA GLY A 422 -13.28 2.46 -28.50
C GLY A 422 -12.69 1.12 -29.00
N ASN A 423 -11.45 0.82 -28.62
CA ASN A 423 -10.66 -0.32 -29.06
C ASN A 423 -10.79 -1.49 -28.06
N TYR A 424 -11.66 -2.45 -28.37
CA TYR A 424 -11.90 -3.60 -27.48
C TYR A 424 -11.04 -4.83 -27.80
N SER A 425 -9.97 -4.69 -28.60
CA SER A 425 -9.02 -5.77 -28.92
C SER A 425 -7.94 -5.92 -27.84
N PHE A 426 -8.39 -6.20 -26.62
CA PHE A 426 -7.53 -6.34 -25.45
C PHE A 426 -6.52 -7.51 -25.55
N PRO A 427 -5.27 -7.34 -25.10
CA PRO A 427 -4.30 -8.43 -24.98
C PRO A 427 -4.80 -9.53 -24.02
N ALA A 428 -4.65 -10.80 -24.36
CA ALA A 428 -5.04 -11.89 -23.45
C ALA A 428 -4.28 -11.82 -22.09
N ALA A 429 -3.04 -11.33 -22.12
CA ALA A 429 -2.16 -11.21 -20.95
C ALA A 429 -2.66 -10.20 -19.89
N ILE A 430 -3.50 -9.22 -20.24
CA ILE A 430 -4.06 -8.30 -19.23
C ILE A 430 -5.15 -8.95 -18.37
N ASN A 431 -5.54 -10.20 -18.68
CA ASN A 431 -6.35 -11.10 -17.85
C ASN A 431 -7.72 -10.54 -17.40
N LEU A 432 -8.39 -9.79 -18.28
CA LEU A 432 -9.70 -9.18 -18.03
C LEU A 432 -10.80 -10.21 -17.72
N VAL A 433 -11.82 -9.74 -17.01
CA VAL A 433 -13.11 -10.37 -16.77
C VAL A 433 -14.18 -9.31 -17.02
N ASP A 434 -14.95 -9.45 -18.10
CA ASP A 434 -16.03 -8.51 -18.43
C ASP A 434 -17.22 -8.74 -17.47
N VAL A 435 -17.70 -7.66 -16.86
CA VAL A 435 -18.83 -7.67 -15.91
C VAL A 435 -19.84 -6.59 -16.34
N PRO A 436 -20.66 -6.86 -17.37
CA PRO A 436 -21.42 -5.81 -18.06
C PRO A 436 -22.76 -5.46 -17.40
N GLN A 437 -23.28 -6.28 -16.48
CA GLN A 437 -24.56 -6.03 -15.84
C GLN A 437 -24.46 -4.90 -14.81
N ALA A 438 -25.46 -4.02 -14.75
CA ALA A 438 -25.54 -2.94 -13.79
C ALA A 438 -26.28 -3.34 -12.50
N ASP A 439 -25.75 -2.88 -11.36
CA ASP A 439 -26.37 -2.89 -10.02
C ASP A 439 -26.70 -4.28 -9.42
N VAL A 440 -26.20 -5.37 -10.03
CA VAL A 440 -26.38 -6.75 -9.56
C VAL A 440 -25.24 -7.24 -8.67
N TRP A 441 -25.54 -8.18 -7.77
CA TRP A 441 -24.51 -8.92 -7.04
C TRP A 441 -23.88 -9.97 -7.96
N THR A 442 -22.55 -9.97 -8.01
CA THR A 442 -21.75 -10.99 -8.70
C THR A 442 -21.04 -11.87 -7.68
N PHE A 443 -20.77 -13.13 -8.04
CA PHE A 443 -20.23 -14.15 -7.14
C PHE A 443 -19.00 -14.78 -7.76
N TRP A 444 -17.92 -14.84 -6.99
CA TRP A 444 -16.60 -15.29 -7.45
C TRP A 444 -16.01 -16.31 -6.48
N VAL A 445 -15.54 -17.43 -7.03
CA VAL A 445 -14.84 -18.48 -6.29
C VAL A 445 -13.37 -18.39 -6.64
N ILE A 446 -12.54 -17.80 -5.78
CA ILE A 446 -11.10 -17.86 -5.92
C ILE A 446 -10.66 -19.22 -5.38
N GLN A 447 -10.24 -20.11 -6.27
CA GLN A 447 -9.86 -21.49 -5.95
C GLN A 447 -8.34 -21.60 -5.93
N ASN A 448 -7.76 -21.78 -4.75
CA ASN A 448 -6.32 -21.90 -4.58
C ASN A 448 -5.84 -23.33 -4.84
N GLY A 449 -5.18 -23.55 -5.98
CA GLY A 449 -4.54 -24.81 -6.32
C GLY A 449 -3.17 -25.02 -5.68
N PHE A 450 -2.65 -24.04 -4.93
CA PHE A 450 -1.33 -24.11 -4.29
C PHE A 450 -1.42 -23.99 -2.77
N THR A 451 -0.41 -24.49 -2.05
CA THR A 451 -0.43 -24.61 -0.58
C THR A 451 -0.20 -23.31 0.18
N LEU A 452 0.25 -22.24 -0.50
CA LEU A 452 0.46 -20.93 0.14
C LEU A 452 -0.86 -20.15 0.23
N PRO A 453 -1.15 -19.48 1.36
CA PRO A 453 -2.28 -18.58 1.52
C PRO A 453 -1.98 -17.21 0.87
N HIS A 454 -3.01 -16.51 0.39
CA HIS A 454 -2.87 -15.24 -0.33
C HIS A 454 -3.81 -14.15 0.21
N PRO A 455 -3.33 -12.97 0.66
CA PRO A 455 -4.20 -11.83 0.90
C PRO A 455 -4.71 -11.33 -0.46
N ILE A 456 -5.99 -11.51 -0.75
CA ILE A 456 -6.65 -11.09 -1.98
C ILE A 456 -7.26 -9.70 -1.77
N HIS A 457 -6.81 -8.74 -2.57
CA HIS A 457 -7.32 -7.37 -2.62
C HIS A 457 -8.21 -7.18 -3.86
N LEU A 458 -9.22 -6.32 -3.75
CA LEU A 458 -10.07 -5.85 -4.85
C LEU A 458 -10.12 -4.32 -4.83
N HIS A 459 -9.82 -3.70 -5.97
CA HIS A 459 -9.97 -2.26 -6.16
C HIS A 459 -11.45 -1.90 -6.38
N GLY A 460 -11.83 -0.64 -6.13
CA GLY A 460 -13.15 -0.10 -6.47
C GLY A 460 -14.33 -0.57 -5.60
N HIS A 461 -14.13 -1.56 -4.71
CA HIS A 461 -15.21 -2.24 -3.98
C HIS A 461 -14.79 -2.80 -2.62
N ASP A 462 -15.66 -2.66 -1.61
CA ASP A 462 -15.70 -3.63 -0.52
C ASP A 462 -16.45 -4.89 -0.99
N PHE A 463 -15.86 -6.08 -0.87
CA PHE A 463 -16.54 -7.34 -1.14
C PHE A 463 -17.09 -8.00 0.14
N LEU A 464 -18.16 -8.76 -0.01
CA LEU A 464 -18.69 -9.67 1.00
C LEU A 464 -17.88 -10.97 0.98
N VAL A 465 -17.32 -11.37 2.11
CA VAL A 465 -16.66 -12.66 2.31
C VAL A 465 -17.74 -13.69 2.67
N LEU A 466 -18.29 -14.37 1.65
CA LEU A 466 -19.37 -15.33 1.86
C LEU A 466 -18.87 -16.60 2.56
N GLY A 467 -17.63 -17.02 2.30
CA GLY A 467 -17.01 -18.13 3.02
C GLY A 467 -15.61 -18.43 2.51
N MET A 468 -14.89 -19.25 3.27
CA MET A 468 -13.57 -19.76 2.91
C MET A 468 -13.37 -21.14 3.52
N GLY A 469 -12.53 -21.97 2.92
CA GLY A 469 -12.29 -23.34 3.39
C GLY A 469 -11.12 -24.00 2.69
N SER A 470 -10.87 -25.28 3.01
CA SER A 470 -9.84 -26.11 2.39
C SER A 470 -10.40 -26.97 1.24
N GLY A 471 -9.51 -27.45 0.38
CA GLY A 471 -9.85 -28.31 -0.76
C GLY A 471 -10.53 -27.55 -1.91
N THR A 472 -11.29 -28.28 -2.72
CA THR A 472 -12.02 -27.73 -3.88
C THR A 472 -13.42 -27.32 -3.48
N PHE A 473 -13.81 -26.06 -3.75
CA PHE A 473 -15.18 -25.61 -3.53
C PHE A 473 -16.14 -26.30 -4.50
N ASN A 474 -17.26 -26.82 -3.97
CA ASN A 474 -18.33 -27.37 -4.78
C ASN A 474 -19.67 -26.73 -4.39
N ALA A 475 -20.19 -25.85 -5.25
CA ALA A 475 -21.46 -25.15 -5.01
C ALA A 475 -22.64 -26.10 -4.75
N ALA A 476 -22.66 -27.29 -5.35
CA ALA A 476 -23.74 -28.26 -5.18
C ALA A 476 -23.79 -28.88 -3.76
N THR A 477 -22.69 -28.86 -3.02
CA THR A 477 -22.59 -29.49 -1.69
C THR A 477 -22.11 -28.56 -0.57
N MET A 478 -21.56 -27.38 -0.90
CA MET A 478 -20.93 -26.46 0.06
C MET A 478 -21.61 -25.09 0.17
N THR A 479 -22.70 -24.83 -0.57
CA THR A 479 -23.44 -23.54 -0.45
C THR A 479 -23.98 -23.31 0.98
N ASN A 480 -24.23 -24.38 1.74
CA ASN A 480 -24.60 -24.31 3.17
C ASN A 480 -23.46 -23.88 4.11
N GLN A 481 -22.21 -23.82 3.62
CA GLN A 481 -21.05 -23.30 4.37
C GLN A 481 -20.88 -21.78 4.18
N LEU A 482 -21.66 -21.17 3.28
CA LEU A 482 -21.60 -19.74 2.99
C LEU A 482 -22.54 -18.95 3.90
N ASN A 483 -22.05 -17.83 4.41
CA ASN A 483 -22.84 -16.84 5.14
C ASN A 483 -23.36 -15.75 4.19
N PHE A 484 -24.65 -15.75 3.92
CA PHE A 484 -25.34 -14.71 3.15
C PHE A 484 -25.95 -13.59 4.02
N ASN A 485 -25.92 -13.72 5.35
CA ASN A 485 -26.56 -12.80 6.28
C ASN A 485 -25.54 -11.95 7.04
N ASN A 486 -25.33 -10.72 6.57
CA ASN A 486 -24.31 -9.79 7.07
C ASN A 486 -22.92 -10.43 7.25
N PRO A 487 -22.36 -11.07 6.21
CA PRO A 487 -20.97 -11.54 6.24
C PRO A 487 -19.99 -10.40 6.49
N VAL A 488 -18.73 -10.76 6.76
CA VAL A 488 -17.61 -9.81 6.75
C VAL A 488 -17.62 -9.07 5.41
N ARG A 489 -17.48 -7.75 5.44
CA ARG A 489 -17.36 -6.90 4.25
C ARG A 489 -16.13 -6.05 4.40
N ARG A 490 -15.24 -6.07 3.40
CA ARG A 490 -13.93 -5.41 3.41
C ARG A 490 -13.27 -5.44 2.03
N ASP A 491 -12.08 -4.86 1.87
CA ASP A 491 -11.36 -4.81 0.59
C ASP A 491 -10.10 -5.73 0.51
N VAL A 492 -9.66 -6.34 1.62
CA VAL A 492 -8.63 -7.41 1.59
C VAL A 492 -9.01 -8.60 2.47
N GLU A 493 -9.01 -9.83 1.94
CA GLU A 493 -9.20 -11.05 2.76
C GLU A 493 -8.17 -12.15 2.46
N GLN A 494 -7.80 -12.88 3.51
CA GLN A 494 -6.79 -13.93 3.47
C GLN A 494 -7.38 -15.24 2.91
N MET A 495 -7.16 -15.49 1.61
CA MET A 495 -7.49 -16.77 0.99
C MET A 495 -6.63 -17.90 1.58
N PRO A 496 -7.24 -19.02 2.02
CA PRO A 496 -6.49 -20.18 2.55
C PRO A 496 -5.58 -20.85 1.53
N GLY A 497 -4.48 -21.43 2.02
CA GLY A 497 -3.62 -22.33 1.25
C GLY A 497 -4.31 -23.66 0.95
N GLY A 498 -4.22 -24.13 -0.30
CA GLY A 498 -4.84 -25.38 -0.75
C GLY A 498 -6.36 -25.42 -0.58
N GLY A 499 -7.00 -24.26 -0.72
CA GLY A 499 -8.38 -24.02 -0.34
C GLY A 499 -9.10 -23.05 -1.27
N TRP A 500 -10.12 -22.38 -0.76
CA TRP A 500 -11.00 -21.52 -1.54
C TRP A 500 -11.48 -20.31 -0.73
N LEU A 501 -11.82 -19.25 -1.45
CA LEU A 501 -12.46 -18.03 -0.94
C LEU A 501 -13.63 -17.70 -1.87
N VAL A 502 -14.85 -17.59 -1.34
CA VAL A 502 -16.02 -17.11 -2.09
C VAL A 502 -16.31 -15.67 -1.68
N ILE A 503 -16.24 -14.76 -2.65
CA ILE A 503 -16.60 -13.35 -2.48
C ILE A 503 -17.81 -12.96 -3.31
N ALA A 504 -18.47 -11.87 -2.91
CA ALA A 504 -19.45 -11.18 -3.74
C ALA A 504 -19.31 -9.66 -3.65
N PHE A 505 -19.34 -8.98 -4.78
CA PHE A 505 -19.44 -7.52 -4.85
C PHE A 505 -20.62 -7.11 -5.74
N ARG A 506 -21.12 -5.88 -5.54
CA ARG A 506 -22.22 -5.34 -6.33
C ARG A 506 -21.63 -4.55 -7.48
N THR A 507 -22.21 -4.68 -8.67
CA THR A 507 -21.78 -3.99 -9.89
C THR A 507 -22.33 -2.56 -9.93
N ASP A 508 -22.06 -1.78 -8.89
CA ASP A 508 -22.57 -0.44 -8.73
C ASP A 508 -21.55 0.68 -9.07
N ASN A 509 -20.35 0.34 -9.57
CA ASN A 509 -19.24 1.25 -9.83
C ASN A 509 -18.52 0.94 -11.18
N PRO A 510 -18.96 1.49 -12.33
CA PRO A 510 -18.31 1.29 -13.62
C PRO A 510 -16.82 1.65 -13.60
N GLY A 511 -15.96 0.85 -14.21
CA GLY A 511 -14.52 1.05 -14.18
C GLY A 511 -13.71 -0.19 -14.56
N CYS A 512 -12.39 -0.11 -14.41
CA CYS A 512 -11.50 -1.26 -14.53
C CYS A 512 -10.80 -1.51 -13.19
N TRP A 513 -11.17 -2.60 -12.51
CA TRP A 513 -10.81 -2.86 -11.13
C TRP A 513 -9.87 -4.05 -11.01
N LEU A 514 -8.65 -3.82 -10.55
CA LEU A 514 -7.68 -4.89 -10.32
C LEU A 514 -8.14 -5.76 -9.12
N MET A 515 -8.05 -7.08 -9.27
CA MET A 515 -8.11 -8.02 -8.14
C MET A 515 -6.84 -8.86 -8.14
N HIS A 516 -6.06 -8.82 -7.05
CA HIS A 516 -4.73 -9.42 -7.02
C HIS A 516 -4.34 -9.92 -5.63
N CYS A 517 -3.27 -10.70 -5.55
CA CYS A 517 -2.64 -10.98 -4.27
C CYS A 517 -1.78 -9.79 -3.83
N HIS A 518 -1.97 -9.29 -2.61
CA HIS A 518 -1.22 -8.11 -2.11
C HIS A 518 0.23 -8.43 -1.70
N ILE A 519 0.61 -9.72 -1.59
CA ILE A 519 2.02 -10.10 -1.55
C ILE A 519 2.66 -9.65 -2.86
N ALA A 520 3.52 -8.65 -2.78
CA ALA A 520 4.02 -7.93 -3.94
C ALA A 520 4.77 -8.86 -4.89
N TRP A 521 5.51 -9.86 -4.39
CA TRP A 521 6.17 -10.86 -5.24
C TRP A 521 5.18 -11.59 -6.14
N HIS A 522 4.03 -11.99 -5.60
CA HIS A 522 3.01 -12.80 -6.29
C HIS A 522 2.30 -12.02 -7.40
N VAL A 523 1.88 -10.77 -7.15
CA VAL A 523 1.28 -9.94 -8.21
C VAL A 523 2.32 -9.56 -9.29
N GLY A 524 3.60 -9.39 -8.92
CA GLY A 524 4.69 -9.24 -9.88
C GLY A 524 4.87 -10.44 -10.80
N MET A 525 4.75 -11.64 -10.24
CA MET A 525 4.81 -12.93 -10.94
C MET A 525 3.50 -13.31 -11.67
N GLY A 526 2.46 -12.45 -11.68
CA GLY A 526 1.24 -12.66 -12.45
C GLY A 526 -0.04 -12.99 -11.68
N LEU A 527 -0.04 -12.97 -10.33
CA LEU A 527 -1.24 -13.30 -9.52
C LEU A 527 -2.26 -12.15 -9.47
N GLY A 528 -3.01 -11.98 -10.55
CA GLY A 528 -4.14 -11.05 -10.60
C GLY A 528 -5.05 -11.21 -11.83
N ILE A 529 -6.17 -10.49 -11.80
CA ILE A 529 -7.12 -10.27 -12.89
C ILE A 529 -7.58 -8.81 -12.86
N GLN A 530 -8.28 -8.37 -13.90
CA GLN A 530 -8.97 -7.09 -13.92
C GLN A 530 -10.46 -7.30 -14.19
N PHE A 531 -11.34 -6.80 -13.34
CA PHE A 531 -12.77 -6.73 -13.63
C PHE A 531 -13.07 -5.48 -14.44
N LEU A 532 -13.55 -5.67 -15.67
CA LEU A 532 -14.01 -4.57 -16.53
C LEU A 532 -15.52 -4.42 -16.32
N GLU A 533 -15.86 -3.59 -15.35
CA GLU A 533 -17.22 -3.41 -14.86
C GLU A 533 -17.96 -2.37 -15.69
N ARG A 534 -19.13 -2.75 -16.22
CA ARG A 534 -20.09 -1.85 -16.89
C ARG A 534 -19.42 -0.96 -17.94
N LYS A 535 -18.52 -1.58 -18.71
CA LYS A 535 -17.66 -0.98 -19.74
C LYS A 535 -18.30 0.14 -20.57
N ALA A 536 -19.55 -0.04 -20.97
CA ALA A 536 -20.28 0.90 -21.83
C ALA A 536 -20.57 2.26 -21.16
N GLU A 537 -20.56 2.34 -19.82
CA GLU A 537 -20.85 3.56 -19.06
C GLU A 537 -19.59 4.37 -18.73
N ILE A 538 -18.40 3.77 -18.84
CA ILE A 538 -17.13 4.40 -18.45
C ILE A 538 -16.85 5.73 -19.22
N PRO A 539 -17.03 5.82 -20.55
CA PRO A 539 -16.74 7.06 -21.29
C PRO A 539 -17.65 8.24 -20.92
N ASP A 540 -18.89 7.97 -20.50
CA ASP A 540 -19.87 9.00 -20.13
C ASP A 540 -19.70 9.49 -18.69
N LEU A 541 -19.11 8.66 -17.82
CA LEU A 541 -18.91 8.95 -16.39
C LEU A 541 -17.56 9.60 -16.08
N MET A 542 -16.53 9.35 -16.91
CA MET A 542 -15.15 9.72 -16.59
C MET A 542 -14.50 10.54 -17.70
N HIS A 543 -13.80 11.62 -17.31
CA HIS A 543 -12.93 12.38 -18.20
C HIS A 543 -11.64 11.60 -18.48
N LEU A 544 -11.73 10.57 -19.32
CA LEU A 544 -10.61 9.70 -19.69
C LEU A 544 -9.52 10.44 -20.46
N ASP A 545 -9.88 11.50 -21.18
CA ASP A 545 -8.95 12.40 -21.90
C ASP A 545 -7.88 13.01 -20.97
N GLN A 546 -8.17 13.16 -19.68
CA GLN A 546 -7.22 13.64 -18.68
C GLN A 546 -5.98 12.74 -18.50
N MET A 547 -6.04 11.45 -18.90
CA MET A 547 -4.88 10.57 -18.81
C MET A 547 -3.88 10.75 -19.97
N VAL A 548 -4.34 11.26 -21.11
CA VAL A 548 -3.57 11.30 -22.37
C VAL A 548 -2.25 12.07 -22.22
N PRO A 549 -2.18 13.27 -21.62
CA PRO A 549 -0.91 14.00 -21.48
C PRO A 549 0.15 13.26 -20.66
N ASN A 550 -0.27 12.52 -19.63
CA ASN A 550 0.62 11.69 -18.82
C ASN A 550 1.05 10.42 -19.55
N CYS A 551 0.15 9.83 -20.34
CA CYS A 551 0.47 8.68 -21.20
C CYS A 551 1.43 9.06 -22.35
N ASP A 552 1.27 10.21 -22.98
CA ASP A 552 2.21 10.72 -23.99
C ASP A 552 3.59 11.01 -23.38
N ALA A 553 3.64 11.63 -22.21
CA ALA A 553 4.89 11.83 -21.47
C ALA A 553 5.57 10.49 -21.12
N TRP A 554 4.80 9.48 -20.68
CA TRP A 554 5.33 8.14 -20.41
C TRP A 554 5.86 7.47 -21.69
N ARG A 555 5.10 7.52 -22.79
CA ARG A 555 5.51 6.98 -24.10
C ARG A 555 6.75 7.68 -24.67
N ALA A 556 6.94 8.96 -24.40
CA ALA A 556 8.16 9.69 -24.75
C ALA A 556 9.36 9.32 -23.87
N TYR A 557 9.15 9.18 -22.55
CA TYR A 557 10.21 8.83 -21.60
C TYR A 557 10.68 7.37 -21.74
N TRP A 558 9.75 6.43 -21.79
CA TRP A 558 10.01 5.01 -21.62
C TRP A 558 11.06 4.45 -22.61
N PRO A 559 11.12 4.83 -23.91
CA PRO A 559 12.19 4.45 -24.84
C PRO A 559 13.61 4.79 -24.37
N THR A 560 13.78 5.83 -23.54
CA THR A 560 15.08 6.24 -22.98
C THR A 560 15.45 5.53 -21.67
N ASN A 561 14.55 4.70 -21.11
CA ASN A 561 14.76 4.07 -19.83
C ASN A 561 15.87 2.99 -19.91
N PRO A 562 16.94 3.08 -19.09
CA PRO A 562 18.08 2.16 -19.15
C PRO A 562 17.77 0.73 -18.64
N TYR A 563 16.56 0.48 -18.13
CA TYR A 563 16.16 -0.79 -17.51
C TYR A 563 15.03 -1.51 -18.26
N ARG A 564 14.99 -1.34 -19.59
CA ARG A 564 14.19 -2.18 -20.50
C ARG A 564 14.86 -3.55 -20.74
N PRO A 565 14.10 -4.58 -21.15
CA PRO A 565 12.63 -4.65 -21.16
C PRO A 565 12.06 -4.79 -19.74
N ARG A 566 10.73 -4.68 -19.61
CA ARG A 566 10.04 -5.11 -18.39
C ARG A 566 10.16 -6.63 -18.22
N VAL A 567 10.29 -7.12 -16.99
CA VAL A 567 10.60 -8.53 -16.68
C VAL A 567 9.48 -9.27 -15.92
N ASP A 568 8.34 -8.60 -15.70
CA ASP A 568 7.28 -8.99 -14.77
C ASP A 568 5.90 -8.48 -15.27
N SER A 569 4.88 -8.55 -14.43
CA SER A 569 3.51 -8.16 -14.75
C SER A 569 3.28 -6.67 -15.08
N GLY A 570 4.21 -5.75 -14.81
CA GLY A 570 3.92 -4.30 -14.77
C GLY A 570 3.38 -3.83 -13.43
N LEU A 571 3.13 -4.77 -12.53
CA LEU A 571 2.84 -4.55 -11.14
C LEU A 571 4.06 -4.97 -10.28
N LYS A 572 5.24 -5.31 -10.88
CA LYS A 572 6.59 -5.37 -10.23
C LYS A 572 7.76 -4.88 -11.16
N LYS A 573 9.05 -5.19 -10.87
CA LYS A 573 10.32 -4.74 -11.57
C LYS A 573 11.53 -5.63 -11.15
N ARG A 574 12.72 -5.75 -11.78
CA ARG A 574 13.52 -4.91 -12.74
C ARG A 574 14.77 -5.67 -13.26
N MET A 575 15.39 -5.18 -14.35
CA MET A 575 16.84 -5.24 -14.68
C MET A 575 17.49 -6.55 -15.18
N MET A 576 18.00 -6.51 -16.42
CA MET A 576 19.13 -7.34 -16.85
C MET A 576 20.47 -6.59 -16.68
N MET A 577 21.55 -7.34 -16.42
CA MET A 577 22.94 -6.89 -16.54
C MET A 577 23.72 -7.99 -17.26
N GLU A 578 23.86 -7.87 -18.58
CA GLU A 578 24.82 -8.68 -19.34
C GLU A 578 26.05 -7.85 -19.73
N GLY A 579 27.22 -8.39 -19.40
CA GLY A 579 28.26 -8.51 -20.43
C GLY A 579 29.06 -7.29 -20.87
N MET A 580 29.41 -6.34 -19.99
CA MET A 580 30.72 -5.69 -20.18
C MET A 580 31.82 -6.71 -19.87
N GLY A 581 32.75 -6.90 -20.81
CA GLY A 581 33.67 -8.03 -20.83
C GLY A 581 34.52 -8.19 -19.56
N VAL A 582 34.56 -9.42 -19.03
CA VAL A 582 35.41 -9.78 -17.90
C VAL A 582 36.86 -9.87 -18.35
N ALA A 583 37.65 -8.82 -18.07
CA ALA A 583 39.09 -8.96 -17.99
C ALA A 583 39.42 -9.87 -16.79
N ARG A 584 39.95 -11.07 -17.06
CA ARG A 584 40.43 -11.99 -16.02
C ARG A 584 41.77 -11.51 -15.49
N GLU A 585 41.78 -10.86 -14.33
CA GLU A 585 42.98 -10.84 -13.47
C GLU A 585 42.88 -11.97 -12.44
N THR A 586 43.67 -13.01 -12.67
CA THR A 586 43.86 -14.13 -11.75
C THR A 586 44.76 -13.72 -10.59
N TRP A 587 44.20 -13.62 -9.38
CA TRP A 587 44.98 -13.47 -8.16
C TRP A 587 45.26 -14.83 -7.52
N GLU A 588 46.46 -15.37 -7.76
CA GLU A 588 46.99 -16.51 -6.99
C GLU A 588 47.56 -16.04 -5.63
N PRO A 589 47.44 -16.84 -4.56
CA PRO A 589 47.89 -16.47 -3.22
C PRO A 589 49.40 -16.73 -3.02
N ALA A 590 50.24 -15.76 -3.36
CA ALA A 590 51.69 -15.82 -3.11
C ALA A 590 52.05 -15.48 -1.65
N VAL A 591 52.04 -16.50 -0.77
CA VAL A 591 52.64 -16.41 0.57
C VAL A 591 54.16 -16.34 0.46
N ARG A 592 54.80 -15.25 0.93
CA ARG A 592 56.22 -15.24 1.33
C ARG A 592 56.49 -14.32 2.53
N ARG A 593 57.58 -14.63 3.23
CA ARG A 593 57.85 -14.22 4.62
C ARG A 593 58.60 -12.89 4.73
N ILE A 594 58.35 -12.23 5.86
CA ILE A 594 59.29 -11.55 6.79
C ILE A 594 60.68 -11.20 6.21
N GLY A 595 60.98 -9.90 6.22
CA GLY A 595 62.30 -9.29 6.06
C GLY A 595 62.20 -7.82 6.46
#